data_AF-A0A4Q3JCS6-F1
#
_entry.id   AF-A0A4Q3JCS6-F1
#
_cell.length_a   1.000
_cell.length_b   1.000
_cell.length_c   1.000
_cell.angle_alpha   90.00
_cell.angle_beta   90.00
_cell.angle_gamma   90.00
#
_symmetry.space_group_name_H-M   'P 1'
#
loop_
_entity.id
_entity.type
_entity.pdbx_description
1 polymer ?
#
loop_
_entity_poly.entity_id
_entity_poly.type
_entity_poly.pdbx_seq_one_letter_code
_entity_poly.pdbx_strand_id
1 'polypeptide(L)'
;MNFVKSVLAVGVLGLGLATPAMAQSALDQIKSAGALRVGTEGTYAPFSFHDDSGTLVGFDVEIAQEIANRIGVTAEFVEGPWDGLIAGIDANRYDVVVNQVGITEERKQKYDFSEPYIASKAALVVKGDN
;
A
#
# COMPACT_ATOMS: atom_id res chain seq x y z
N MET A 1 -44.18 -66.32 12.28
CA MET A 1 -42.83 -65.88 12.67
C MET A 1 -42.60 -64.52 12.01
N ASN A 2 -43.28 -63.48 12.51
CA ASN A 2 -42.82 -62.46 13.48
C ASN A 2 -42.04 -61.34 12.76
N PHE A 3 -42.63 -60.16 12.50
CA PHE A 3 -42.79 -58.99 13.40
C PHE A 3 -41.47 -58.24 13.70
N VAL A 4 -41.46 -56.92 13.40
CA VAL A 4 -40.98 -55.78 14.25
C VAL A 4 -39.66 -55.06 13.91
N LYS A 5 -39.84 -53.81 13.42
CA LYS A 5 -39.37 -52.50 13.93
C LYS A 5 -37.86 -52.17 14.13
N SER A 6 -37.51 -51.01 13.54
CA SER A 6 -36.77 -49.87 14.12
C SER A 6 -35.23 -49.87 14.21
N VAL A 7 -34.63 -48.73 13.84
CA VAL A 7 -33.91 -47.74 14.71
C VAL A 7 -32.76 -47.04 13.94
N LEU A 8 -32.76 -45.71 14.04
CA LEU A 8 -31.68 -44.75 13.72
C LEU A 8 -30.31 -45.11 14.35
N ALA A 9 -29.22 -44.82 13.63
CA ALA A 9 -27.95 -44.38 14.21
C ALA A 9 -27.30 -43.41 13.21
N VAL A 10 -27.52 -42.09 13.30
CA VAL A 10 -26.66 -41.12 14.03
C VAL A 10 -25.19 -41.51 14.05
N GLY A 11 -24.39 -40.85 13.20
CA GLY A 11 -22.95 -41.01 13.11
C GLY A 11 -22.26 -39.69 12.78
N VAL A 12 -22.35 -38.77 13.74
CA VAL A 12 -21.45 -37.63 14.01
C VAL A 12 -21.28 -36.60 12.88
N LEU A 13 -21.96 -35.46 13.11
CA LEU A 13 -21.51 -34.14 12.69
C LEU A 13 -19.99 -34.02 12.92
N GLY A 14 -19.21 -34.05 11.84
CA GLY A 14 -17.96 -33.33 11.81
C GLY A 14 -18.32 -31.84 11.83
N LEU A 15 -18.52 -31.28 13.03
CA LEU A 15 -18.35 -29.85 13.25
C LEU A 15 -16.91 -29.54 12.83
N GLY A 16 -16.75 -29.21 11.54
CA GLY A 16 -15.56 -28.52 11.08
C GLY A 16 -15.44 -27.30 11.98
N LEU A 17 -14.41 -27.31 12.82
CA LEU A 17 -13.94 -26.13 13.51
C LEU A 17 -13.65 -25.13 12.40
N ALA A 18 -14.62 -24.26 12.10
CA ALA A 18 -14.39 -23.05 11.36
C ALA A 18 -13.51 -22.21 12.27
N THR A 19 -12.20 -22.47 12.21
CA THR A 19 -11.20 -21.52 12.69
C THR A 19 -11.54 -20.22 11.97
N PRO A 20 -11.86 -19.12 12.69
CA PRO A 20 -12.02 -17.84 12.03
C PRO A 20 -10.73 -17.61 11.25
N ALA A 21 -10.84 -17.52 9.93
CA ALA A 21 -9.74 -17.06 9.11
C ALA A 21 -9.47 -15.63 9.58
N MET A 22 -8.46 -15.46 10.43
CA MET A 22 -8.01 -14.15 10.85
C MET A 22 -7.56 -13.44 9.57
N ALA A 23 -8.30 -12.43 9.15
CA ALA A 23 -7.93 -11.63 7.99
C ALA A 23 -6.54 -11.04 8.25
N GLN A 24 -5.56 -11.46 7.45
CA GLN A 24 -4.17 -10.98 7.50
C GLN A 24 -4.19 -9.45 7.33
N SER A 25 -3.59 -8.71 8.27
CA SER A 25 -3.52 -7.25 8.13
C SER A 25 -2.67 -6.87 6.90
N ALA A 26 -2.87 -5.67 6.35
CA ALA A 26 -2.05 -5.19 5.22
C ALA A 26 -0.54 -5.24 5.55
N LEU A 27 -0.17 -4.91 6.78
CA LEU A 27 1.22 -5.00 7.26
C LEU A 27 1.74 -6.44 7.25
N ASP A 28 0.93 -7.41 7.69
CA ASP A 28 1.36 -8.80 7.71
C ASP A 28 1.44 -9.39 6.28
N GLN A 29 0.64 -8.89 5.34
CA GLN A 29 0.75 -9.23 3.92
C GLN A 29 2.06 -8.70 3.32
N ILE A 30 2.39 -7.42 3.57
CA ILE A 30 3.64 -6.78 3.15
C ILE A 30 4.85 -7.53 3.73
N LYS A 31 4.85 -7.80 5.03
CA LYS A 31 5.93 -8.55 5.70
C LYS A 31 6.08 -9.97 5.16
N SER A 32 4.97 -10.66 4.87
CA SER A 32 5.01 -11.99 4.28
C SER A 32 5.50 -11.97 2.83
N ALA A 33 5.23 -10.91 2.07
CA ALA A 33 5.73 -10.73 0.71
C ALA A 33 7.23 -10.37 0.71
N GLY A 34 7.74 -9.77 1.79
CA GLY A 34 9.13 -9.35 1.91
C GLY A 34 9.44 -8.03 1.19
N ALA A 35 8.42 -7.35 0.65
CA ALA A 35 8.56 -6.10 -0.08
C ALA A 35 7.39 -5.14 0.22
N LEU A 36 7.73 -3.86 0.40
CA LEU A 36 6.79 -2.73 0.39
C LEU A 36 6.81 -2.14 -1.02
N ARG A 37 5.70 -2.26 -1.76
CA ARG A 37 5.55 -1.69 -3.11
C ARG A 37 5.13 -0.23 -2.98
N VAL A 38 5.90 0.67 -3.58
CA VAL A 38 5.77 2.13 -3.41
C VAL A 38 5.50 2.79 -4.76
N GLY A 39 4.33 3.41 -4.90
CA GLY A 39 4.01 4.25 -6.05
C GLY A 39 4.69 5.62 -5.94
N THR A 40 5.39 6.04 -6.98
CA THR A 40 6.01 7.37 -7.10
C THR A 40 6.07 7.83 -8.57
N GLU A 41 6.42 9.09 -8.85
CA GLU A 41 6.54 9.58 -10.24
C GLU A 41 7.90 9.30 -10.89
N GLY A 42 9.00 9.46 -10.13
CA GLY A 42 10.37 9.32 -10.66
C GLY A 42 10.83 10.50 -11.54
N THR A 43 10.01 11.54 -11.67
CA THR A 43 10.28 12.78 -12.42
C THR A 43 10.08 14.06 -11.61
N TYR A 44 9.86 13.96 -10.29
CA TYR A 44 9.55 15.07 -9.40
C TYR A 44 10.72 15.41 -8.46
N ALA A 45 11.76 16.04 -9.01
CA ALA A 45 12.89 16.50 -8.21
C ALA A 45 12.48 17.61 -7.23
N PRO A 46 13.00 17.63 -5.98
CA PRO A 46 14.02 16.74 -5.41
C PRO A 46 13.44 15.53 -4.64
N PHE A 47 12.18 15.17 -4.86
CA PHE A 47 11.44 14.19 -4.06
C PHE A 47 11.58 12.77 -4.58
N SER A 48 11.25 12.53 -5.84
CA SER A 48 11.51 11.27 -6.55
C SER A 48 11.96 11.58 -7.97
N PHE A 49 13.22 11.32 -8.28
CA PHE A 49 13.81 11.66 -9.57
C PHE A 49 14.99 10.75 -9.90
N HIS A 50 15.37 10.70 -11.16
CA HIS A 50 16.56 9.98 -11.60
C HIS A 50 17.78 10.92 -11.58
N ASP A 51 18.85 10.50 -10.93
CA ASP A 51 20.14 11.21 -10.98
C ASP A 51 20.89 10.99 -12.31
N ASP A 52 22.08 11.56 -12.45
CA ASP A 52 22.92 11.43 -13.65
C ASP A 52 23.31 9.97 -13.97
N SER A 53 23.25 9.07 -12.99
CA SER A 53 23.51 7.64 -13.19
C SER A 53 22.27 6.88 -13.67
N GLY A 54 21.11 7.52 -13.69
CA GLY A 54 19.82 6.88 -13.95
C GLY A 54 19.32 6.08 -12.74
N THR A 55 19.76 6.41 -11.52
CA THR A 55 19.26 5.80 -10.29
C THR A 55 18.10 6.63 -9.75
N LEU A 56 17.00 5.98 -9.38
CA LEU A 56 15.89 6.63 -8.68
C LEU A 56 16.34 7.04 -7.26
N VAL A 57 16.33 8.33 -7.00
CA VAL A 57 16.76 8.98 -5.76
C VAL A 57 15.79 10.08 -5.34
N GLY A 58 16.02 10.64 -4.16
CA GLY A 58 15.31 11.82 -3.66
C GLY A 58 14.70 11.60 -2.28
N PHE A 59 14.14 12.68 -1.73
CA PHE A 59 13.65 12.68 -0.36
C PHE A 59 12.55 11.64 -0.10
N ASP A 60 11.59 11.49 -1.01
CA ASP A 60 10.48 10.53 -0.86
C ASP A 60 10.97 9.09 -1.03
N VAL A 61 12.01 8.88 -1.87
CA VAL A 61 12.68 7.59 -2.06
C VAL A 61 13.38 7.15 -0.77
N GLU A 62 14.14 8.04 -0.13
CA GLU A 62 14.81 7.78 1.15
C GLU A 62 13.82 7.49 2.28
N ILE A 63 12.71 8.25 2.36
CA ILE A 63 11.64 8.02 3.34
C ILE A 63 11.04 6.62 3.15
N ALA A 64 10.70 6.24 1.92
CA ALA A 64 10.11 4.94 1.65
C ALA A 64 11.07 3.78 1.97
N GLN A 65 12.35 3.93 1.65
CA GLN A 65 13.41 2.97 2.01
C GLN A 65 13.54 2.82 3.53
N GLU A 66 13.55 3.92 4.28
CA GLU A 66 13.64 3.88 5.73
C GLU A 66 12.41 3.22 6.39
N ILE A 67 11.21 3.47 5.85
CA ILE A 67 9.98 2.77 6.30
C ILE A 67 10.11 1.27 6.07
N ALA A 68 10.51 0.85 4.87
CA ALA A 68 10.70 -0.56 4.52
C ALA A 68 11.73 -1.23 5.43
N ASN A 69 12.87 -0.56 5.68
CA ASN A 69 13.91 -1.03 6.59
C ASN A 69 13.37 -1.28 8.00
N ARG A 70 12.57 -0.34 8.55
CA ARG A 70 12.00 -0.46 9.90
C ARG A 70 10.98 -1.59 10.05
N ILE A 71 10.25 -1.91 8.99
CA ILE A 71 9.30 -3.02 8.99
C ILE A 71 9.91 -4.35 8.54
N GLY A 72 11.20 -4.35 8.16
CA GLY A 72 11.99 -5.54 7.85
C GLY A 72 11.77 -6.09 6.43
N VAL A 73 11.50 -5.23 5.45
CA VAL A 73 11.25 -5.58 4.05
C VAL A 73 12.05 -4.70 3.10
N THR A 74 12.09 -5.03 1.81
CA THR A 74 12.68 -4.16 0.77
C THR A 74 11.67 -3.12 0.27
N ALA A 75 12.12 -1.94 -0.14
CA ALA A 75 11.28 -0.99 -0.87
C ALA A 75 11.36 -1.29 -2.37
N GLU A 76 10.21 -1.57 -3.01
CA GLU A 76 10.10 -1.76 -4.46
C GLU A 76 9.33 -0.59 -5.07
N PHE A 77 10.00 0.20 -5.90
CA PHE A 77 9.39 1.39 -6.51
C PHE A 77 8.68 1.03 -7.81
N VAL A 78 7.45 1.55 -7.95
CA VAL A 78 6.65 1.44 -9.16
C VAL A 78 6.34 2.86 -9.65
N GLU A 79 7.00 3.24 -10.73
CA GLU A 79 6.84 4.58 -11.30
C GLU A 79 5.58 4.71 -12.16
N GLY A 80 4.96 5.90 -12.14
CA GLY A 80 3.82 6.22 -12.97
C GLY A 80 3.43 7.70 -12.94
N PRO A 81 2.61 8.16 -13.91
CA PRO A 81 2.20 9.56 -13.98
C PRO A 81 1.29 9.94 -12.81
N TRP A 82 1.43 11.17 -12.30
CA TRP A 82 0.64 11.73 -11.20
C TRP A 82 -0.88 11.50 -11.33
N ASP A 83 -1.44 11.76 -12.51
CA ASP A 83 -2.88 11.70 -12.76
C ASP A 83 -3.52 10.34 -12.42
N GLY A 84 -2.75 9.25 -12.53
CA GLY A 84 -3.20 7.89 -12.19
C GLY A 84 -2.59 7.33 -10.91
N LEU A 85 -1.67 8.06 -10.27
CA LEU A 85 -0.81 7.51 -9.22
C LEU A 85 -1.61 7.15 -7.97
N ILE A 86 -2.57 7.96 -7.54
CA ILE A 86 -3.32 7.61 -6.32
C ILE A 86 -4.28 6.43 -6.58
N ALA A 87 -4.93 6.40 -7.75
CA ALA A 87 -5.86 5.34 -8.13
C ALA A 87 -5.19 3.96 -8.32
N GLY A 88 -3.87 3.91 -8.51
CA GLY A 88 -3.15 2.64 -8.58
C GLY A 88 -3.20 1.81 -7.28
N ILE A 89 -3.51 2.44 -6.13
CA ILE A 89 -3.81 1.74 -4.87
C ILE A 89 -5.05 0.86 -5.05
N ASP A 90 -6.13 1.38 -5.66
CA ASP A 90 -7.38 0.64 -5.88
C ASP A 90 -7.16 -0.59 -6.77
N ALA A 91 -6.24 -0.48 -7.73
CA ALA A 91 -5.86 -1.54 -8.65
C ALA A 91 -4.82 -2.51 -8.05
N ASN A 92 -4.47 -2.37 -6.77
CA ASN A 92 -3.45 -3.16 -6.07
C ASN A 92 -2.08 -3.17 -6.76
N ARG A 93 -1.70 -2.07 -7.42
CA ARG A 93 -0.41 -1.93 -8.10
C ARG A 93 0.74 -1.74 -7.11
N TYR A 94 0.46 -1.08 -5.99
CA TYR A 94 1.39 -0.83 -4.88
C TYR A 94 0.61 -0.71 -3.58
N ASP A 95 1.33 -0.81 -2.46
CA ASP A 95 0.78 -0.80 -1.11
C ASP A 95 0.62 0.64 -0.58
N VAL A 96 1.50 1.55 -1.01
CA VAL A 96 1.50 2.96 -0.59
C VAL A 96 1.90 3.89 -1.75
N VAL A 97 1.56 5.18 -1.63
CA VAL A 97 2.09 6.24 -2.51
C VAL A 97 2.93 7.20 -1.67
N VAL A 98 4.18 7.42 -2.07
CA VAL A 98 5.10 8.40 -1.46
C VAL A 98 5.58 9.32 -2.57
N ASN A 99 4.89 10.46 -2.71
CA ASN A 99 5.11 11.43 -3.79
C ASN A 99 4.49 12.81 -3.45
N GLN A 100 4.86 13.38 -2.29
CA GLN A 100 4.35 14.69 -1.81
C GLN A 100 2.82 14.85 -1.86
N VAL A 101 2.07 13.79 -1.51
CA VAL A 101 0.61 13.79 -1.66
C VAL A 101 -0.03 14.72 -0.64
N GLY A 102 -0.51 15.87 -1.11
CA GLY A 102 -1.29 16.80 -0.29
C GLY A 102 -2.57 16.16 0.25
N ILE A 103 -2.80 16.32 1.56
CA ILE A 103 -3.99 15.84 2.25
C ILE A 103 -5.17 16.75 1.90
N THR A 104 -6.26 16.18 1.41
CA THR A 104 -7.54 16.87 1.18
C THR A 104 -8.69 16.07 1.76
N GLU A 105 -9.79 16.75 2.10
CA GLU A 105 -10.96 16.06 2.67
C GLU A 105 -11.58 15.07 1.68
N GLU A 106 -11.57 15.37 0.38
CA GLU A 106 -11.99 14.45 -0.66
C GLU A 106 -11.13 13.17 -0.68
N ARG A 107 -9.80 13.28 -0.57
CA ARG A 107 -8.92 12.11 -0.57
C ARG A 107 -9.07 11.29 0.71
N LYS A 108 -9.26 11.93 1.86
CA LYS A 108 -9.50 11.26 3.16
C LYS A 108 -10.78 10.43 3.19
N GLN A 109 -11.77 10.74 2.35
CA GLN A 109 -12.98 9.91 2.23
C GLN A 109 -12.68 8.53 1.63
N LYS A 110 -11.56 8.37 0.93
CA LYS A 110 -11.21 7.16 0.19
C LYS A 110 -9.91 6.50 0.64
N TYR A 111 -8.94 7.28 1.10
CA TYR A 111 -7.60 6.79 1.45
C TYR A 111 -7.20 7.22 2.85
N ASP A 112 -6.50 6.33 3.55
CA ASP A 112 -5.79 6.68 4.76
C ASP A 112 -4.50 7.44 4.43
N PHE A 113 -4.15 8.39 5.29
CA PHE A 113 -2.91 9.17 5.19
C PHE A 113 -2.05 8.93 6.42
N SER A 114 -0.73 8.97 6.22
CA SER A 114 0.21 9.04 7.33
C SER A 114 0.10 10.37 8.07
N GLU A 115 0.83 10.48 9.19
CA GLU A 115 1.22 11.80 9.65
C GLU A 115 2.01 12.53 8.55
N PRO A 116 1.77 13.84 8.31
CA PRO A 116 2.50 14.58 7.30
C PRO A 116 4.00 14.62 7.62
N TYR A 117 4.84 14.25 6.65
CA TYR A 117 6.30 14.27 6.80
C TYR A 117 6.96 15.54 6.23
N ILE A 118 6.19 16.41 5.59
CA ILE A 118 6.66 17.68 5.01
C ILE A 118 5.50 18.67 4.88
N ALA A 119 5.83 19.97 4.91
CA ALA A 119 4.91 21.04 4.58
C ALA A 119 5.41 21.80 3.34
N SER A 120 4.53 22.00 2.37
CA SER A 120 4.81 22.76 1.14
C SER A 120 3.76 23.84 0.91
N LYS A 121 4.11 24.85 0.13
CA LYS A 121 3.20 25.92 -0.29
C LYS A 121 3.33 26.12 -1.78
N ALA A 122 2.20 26.30 -2.45
CA ALA A 122 2.19 26.72 -3.85
C ALA A 122 2.81 28.12 -3.97
N ALA A 123 3.65 28.29 -4.97
CA ALA A 123 4.28 29.57 -5.29
C ALA A 123 4.10 29.87 -6.78
N LEU A 124 3.95 31.16 -7.11
CA LEU A 124 3.99 31.63 -8.48
C LEU A 124 5.46 31.87 -8.87
N VAL A 125 5.92 31.21 -9.93
CA VAL A 125 7.26 31.41 -10.47
C VAL A 125 7.13 32.14 -11.81
N VAL A 126 7.85 33.25 -11.95
CA VAL A 126 7.90 34.08 -13.16
C VAL A 126 9.32 34.11 -13.70
N LYS A 127 9.49 34.38 -15.00
CA LYS A 127 10.82 34.72 -15.53
C LYS A 127 11.34 35.97 -14.82
N GLY A 128 12.65 36.03 -14.59
CA GLY A 128 13.29 37.12 -13.84
C GLY A 128 13.24 38.49 -14.54
N ASP A 129 12.84 38.52 -15.81
CA ASP A 129 12.72 39.72 -16.66
C ASP A 129 11.26 40.15 -16.91
N ASN A 130 10.29 39.58 -16.20
CA ASN A 130 8.90 40.10 -16.21
C ASN A 130 8.77 41.43 -15.45
#